data_AF-A0A8J3WMN7-F1
#
_entry.id   AF-A0A8J3WMN7-F1
#
_cell.length_a   1.000
_cell.length_b   1.000
_cell.length_c   1.000
_cell.angle_alpha   90.00
_cell.angle_beta   90.00
_cell.angle_gamma   90.00
#
_symmetry.space_group_name_H-M   'P 1'
#
loop_
_entity.id
_entity.type
_entity.pdbx_description
1 polymer ?
#
loop_
_entity_poly.entity_id
_entity_poly.type
_entity_poly.pdbx_seq_one_letter_code
_entity_poly.pdbx_strand_id
1 'polypeptide(L)'
;MPTTSPSSRASGLNRVWRLFPSLRSLLMTLAISLSALVVTIQTVAAVRFARDHLAPAEFDEFVSSQLTVGVVSVLVVSAVVFWVSLSVTRPLRETLAFLNRLVSRDLTARIAVDGRDEVGQIGHGLNAMVDIMAEAIGSMNSGAAELGRSAERLTQVSEELDANANRASSQAGAVSAAADQVSGNVQTVAGGVEEMTSSIAEISKSASEAARVAASGVDTATSTNATVRRLGESSNAIQDVVRSITAIAEQTNLLALNATIEAARAGEAGKGFAVVAGEVKDLAQQAADATENISNRITAIQAESQDAVSAIGQISEIIAQVSELQTTIAAAVEEQTAVTGEMGRSVNEAATSSTEIAHGIADVAEAAHTASSSASQTREMAQTLRDTSGRLRSVVERFTV
;
A
#
# COMPACT_ATOMS: atom_id res chain seq x y z
N MET A 1 66.53 -13.71 -61.55
CA MET A 1 65.84 -15.03 -61.51
C MET A 1 66.83 -16.08 -61.03
N PRO A 2 66.71 -16.62 -59.82
CA PRO A 2 67.45 -17.81 -59.44
C PRO A 2 66.64 -19.08 -59.77
N THR A 3 67.38 -20.07 -60.25
CA THR A 3 66.99 -21.38 -60.76
C THR A 3 66.39 -22.27 -59.68
N THR A 4 65.17 -22.78 -59.90
CA THR A 4 64.54 -23.81 -59.06
C THR A 4 65.16 -25.18 -59.31
N SER A 5 65.73 -25.79 -58.28
CA SER A 5 66.26 -27.16 -58.29
C SER A 5 65.17 -28.24 -58.40
N PRO A 6 65.41 -29.41 -59.04
CA PRO A 6 64.38 -30.45 -59.25
C PRO A 6 63.95 -31.27 -58.01
N SER A 7 64.57 -31.06 -56.84
CA SER A 7 64.39 -31.91 -55.66
C SER A 7 63.12 -31.64 -54.82
N SER A 8 62.38 -30.56 -55.07
CA SER A 8 61.17 -30.24 -54.27
C SER A 8 59.91 -31.04 -54.69
N ARG A 9 59.81 -31.46 -55.96
CA ARG A 9 58.63 -32.17 -56.50
C ARG A 9 58.48 -33.61 -55.98
N ALA A 10 59.58 -34.33 -55.71
CA ALA A 10 59.53 -35.68 -55.17
C ALA A 10 59.05 -35.73 -53.69
N SER A 11 59.28 -34.66 -52.92
CA SER A 11 58.86 -34.56 -51.52
C SER A 11 57.35 -34.28 -51.33
N GLY A 12 56.70 -33.70 -52.34
CA GLY A 12 55.26 -33.44 -52.34
C GLY A 12 54.44 -34.72 -52.56
N LEU A 13 54.82 -35.52 -53.54
CA LEU A 13 54.19 -36.82 -53.83
C LEU A 13 54.31 -37.78 -52.64
N ASN A 14 55.48 -37.90 -52.02
CA ASN A 14 55.65 -38.75 -50.83
C ASN A 14 54.82 -38.28 -49.61
N ARG A 15 54.46 -37.00 -49.54
CA ARG A 15 53.53 -36.46 -48.52
C ARG A 15 52.08 -36.83 -48.84
N VAL A 16 51.66 -36.71 -50.10
CA VAL A 16 50.33 -37.13 -50.57
C VAL A 16 50.11 -38.62 -50.33
N TRP A 17 51.10 -39.46 -50.62
CA TRP A 17 51.02 -40.92 -50.40
C TRP A 17 51.05 -41.35 -48.93
N ARG A 18 51.52 -40.48 -48.02
CA ARG A 18 51.40 -40.69 -46.57
C ARG A 18 50.02 -40.31 -46.03
N LEU A 19 49.34 -39.40 -46.72
CA LEU A 19 47.98 -38.97 -46.38
C LEU A 19 46.92 -39.94 -46.94
N PHE A 20 47.24 -40.66 -48.03
CA PHE A 20 46.30 -41.57 -48.69
C PHE A 20 46.85 -43.01 -48.90
N PRO A 21 46.97 -43.84 -47.85
CA PRO A 21 47.50 -45.20 -47.92
C PRO A 21 46.64 -46.20 -48.73
N SER A 22 45.31 -46.13 -48.68
CA SER A 22 44.42 -46.99 -49.48
C SER A 22 44.46 -46.60 -50.95
N LEU A 23 44.52 -45.30 -51.29
CA LEU A 23 44.70 -44.85 -52.67
C LEU A 23 46.03 -45.36 -53.27
N ARG A 24 47.09 -45.37 -52.46
CA ARG A 24 48.38 -45.96 -52.83
C ARG A 24 48.27 -47.45 -53.11
N SER A 25 47.60 -48.19 -52.23
CA SER A 25 47.39 -49.62 -52.40
C SER A 25 46.51 -49.95 -53.61
N LEU A 26 45.51 -49.11 -53.91
CA LEU A 26 44.61 -49.24 -55.04
C LEU A 26 45.33 -48.95 -56.37
N LEU A 27 46.21 -47.95 -56.39
CA LEU A 27 47.04 -47.66 -57.57
C LEU A 27 48.12 -48.73 -57.78
N MET A 28 48.65 -49.31 -56.70
CA MET A 28 49.58 -50.43 -56.78
C MET A 28 48.89 -51.71 -57.27
N THR A 29 47.67 -52.00 -56.82
CA THR A 29 46.87 -53.14 -57.30
C THR A 29 46.35 -52.93 -58.72
N LEU A 30 45.99 -51.70 -59.09
CA LEU A 30 45.67 -51.34 -60.47
C LEU A 30 46.86 -51.62 -61.39
N ALA A 31 48.07 -51.21 -60.99
CA ALA A 31 49.30 -51.51 -61.74
C ALA A 31 49.56 -53.02 -61.88
N ILE A 32 49.34 -53.80 -60.80
CA ILE A 32 49.44 -55.27 -60.84
C ILE A 32 48.40 -55.86 -61.80
N SER A 33 47.14 -55.42 -61.74
CA SER A 33 46.08 -55.90 -62.63
C SER A 33 46.32 -55.53 -64.10
N LEU A 34 46.83 -54.33 -64.37
CA LEU A 34 47.20 -53.89 -65.72
C LEU A 34 48.37 -54.71 -66.26
N SER A 35 49.36 -55.01 -65.42
CA SER A 35 50.47 -55.91 -65.79
C SER A 35 49.99 -57.33 -66.10
N ALA A 36 49.06 -57.88 -65.30
CA ALA A 36 48.46 -59.18 -65.55
C ALA A 36 47.62 -59.20 -66.84
N LEU A 37 46.88 -58.12 -67.14
CA LEU A 37 46.14 -57.96 -68.38
C LEU A 37 47.06 -57.91 -69.61
N VAL A 38 48.15 -57.14 -69.53
CA VAL A 38 49.17 -57.08 -70.59
C VAL A 38 49.79 -58.45 -70.83
N VAL A 39 50.12 -59.19 -69.76
CA VAL A 39 50.61 -60.57 -69.86
C VAL A 39 49.57 -61.46 -70.54
N THR A 40 48.28 -61.34 -70.19
CA THR A 40 47.20 -62.12 -70.83
C THR A 40 47.11 -61.81 -72.33
N ILE A 41 47.17 -60.55 -72.73
CA ILE A 41 47.16 -60.14 -74.15
C ILE A 41 48.40 -60.68 -74.88
N GLN A 42 49.57 -60.61 -74.24
CA GLN A 42 50.81 -61.16 -74.77
C GLN A 42 50.75 -62.69 -74.91
N THR A 43 50.14 -63.42 -73.96
CA THR A 43 49.95 -64.88 -74.06
C THR A 43 49.06 -65.26 -75.23
N VAL A 44 47.96 -64.54 -75.48
CA VAL A 44 47.05 -64.78 -76.62
C VAL A 44 47.77 -64.50 -77.94
N ALA A 45 48.56 -63.43 -78.02
CA ALA A 45 49.39 -63.14 -79.18
C ALA A 45 50.47 -64.20 -79.40
N ALA A 46 51.11 -64.67 -78.33
CA ALA A 46 52.15 -65.69 -78.36
C ALA A 46 51.61 -67.07 -78.78
N VAL A 47 50.42 -67.47 -78.30
CA VAL A 47 49.75 -68.70 -78.72
C VAL A 47 49.34 -68.65 -80.19
N ARG A 48 48.84 -67.49 -80.68
CA ARG A 48 48.54 -67.30 -82.11
C ARG A 48 49.81 -67.41 -82.96
N PHE A 49 50.91 -66.79 -82.54
CA PHE A 49 52.19 -66.86 -83.23
C PHE A 49 52.76 -68.28 -83.26
N ALA A 50 52.68 -69.01 -82.14
CA ALA A 50 53.19 -70.37 -82.02
C ALA A 50 52.42 -71.38 -82.88
N ARG A 51 51.11 -71.16 -83.09
CA ARG A 51 50.25 -72.01 -83.94
C ARG A 51 50.75 -72.09 -85.38
N ASP A 52 51.36 -71.02 -85.88
CA ASP A 52 51.79 -70.91 -87.28
C ASP A 52 53.26 -71.32 -87.49
N HIS A 53 54.05 -71.54 -86.41
CA HIS A 53 55.51 -71.69 -86.49
C HIS A 53 56.12 -72.88 -85.72
N LEU A 54 55.37 -73.59 -84.86
CA LEU A 54 55.89 -74.72 -84.07
C LEU A 54 55.38 -76.08 -84.58
N ALA A 55 56.21 -77.12 -84.44
CA ALA A 55 55.82 -78.50 -84.69
C ALA A 55 54.76 -78.96 -83.65
N PRO A 56 53.83 -79.88 -83.99
CA PRO A 56 52.69 -80.22 -83.13
C PRO A 56 53.07 -80.70 -81.72
N ALA A 57 54.23 -81.34 -81.54
CA ALA A 57 54.70 -81.78 -80.21
C ALA A 57 55.22 -80.63 -79.33
N GLU A 58 55.84 -79.60 -79.91
CA GLU A 58 56.34 -78.43 -79.17
C GLU A 58 55.22 -77.41 -78.91
N PHE A 59 54.18 -77.42 -79.74
CA PHE A 59 53.01 -76.56 -79.58
C PHE A 59 52.19 -76.93 -78.34
N ASP A 60 51.99 -78.22 -78.04
CA ASP A 60 51.22 -78.67 -76.87
C ASP A 60 51.89 -78.26 -75.54
N GLU A 61 53.22 -78.37 -75.45
CA GLU A 61 53.97 -77.93 -74.27
C GLU A 61 53.95 -76.40 -74.10
N PHE A 62 54.03 -75.65 -75.22
CA PHE A 62 53.92 -74.20 -75.22
C PHE A 62 52.52 -73.71 -74.84
N VAL A 63 51.46 -74.34 -75.36
CA VAL A 63 50.07 -74.02 -75.04
C VAL A 63 49.76 -74.30 -73.57
N SER A 64 50.28 -75.42 -73.02
CA SER A 64 50.23 -75.74 -71.58
C SER A 64 50.84 -74.63 -70.72
N SER A 65 52.06 -74.18 -71.05
CA SER A 65 52.72 -73.09 -70.33
C SER A 65 51.94 -71.78 -70.43
N GLN A 66 51.41 -71.42 -71.60
CA GLN A 66 50.62 -70.18 -71.77
C GLN A 66 49.27 -70.24 -71.06
N LEU A 67 48.63 -71.42 -70.98
CA LEU A 67 47.42 -71.64 -70.18
C LEU A 67 47.68 -71.40 -68.69
N THR A 68 48.79 -71.90 -68.14
CA THR A 68 49.12 -71.66 -66.72
C THR A 68 49.32 -70.17 -66.42
N VAL A 69 50.02 -69.43 -67.29
CA VAL A 69 50.21 -67.98 -67.16
C VAL A 69 48.86 -67.24 -67.24
N GLY A 70 47.99 -67.63 -68.17
CA GLY A 70 46.63 -67.11 -68.28
C GLY A 70 45.81 -67.34 -67.00
N VAL A 71 45.81 -68.56 -66.46
CA VAL A 71 45.09 -68.89 -65.22
C VAL A 71 45.62 -68.09 -64.03
N VAL A 72 46.94 -67.98 -63.87
CA VAL A 72 47.56 -67.18 -62.79
C VAL A 72 47.17 -65.71 -62.91
N SER A 73 47.20 -65.13 -64.12
CA SER A 73 46.80 -63.74 -64.33
C SER A 73 45.32 -63.48 -63.98
N VAL A 74 44.41 -64.39 -64.32
CA VAL A 74 42.98 -64.31 -63.93
C VAL A 74 42.80 -64.45 -62.42
N LEU A 75 43.55 -65.34 -61.77
CA LEU A 75 43.52 -65.48 -60.31
C LEU A 75 44.02 -64.22 -59.61
N VAL A 76 45.08 -63.59 -60.11
CA VAL A 76 45.62 -62.34 -59.56
C VAL A 76 44.60 -61.20 -59.71
N VAL A 77 43.98 -61.05 -60.89
CA VAL A 77 42.92 -60.05 -61.10
C VAL A 77 41.73 -60.31 -60.19
N SER A 78 41.30 -61.58 -60.04
CA SER A 78 40.18 -61.95 -59.16
C SER A 78 40.49 -61.69 -57.69
N ALA A 79 41.72 -62.00 -57.24
CA ALA A 79 42.17 -61.72 -55.88
C ALA A 79 42.25 -60.21 -55.61
N VAL A 80 42.69 -59.42 -56.59
CA VAL A 80 42.69 -57.95 -56.50
C VAL A 80 41.26 -57.40 -56.42
N VAL A 81 40.34 -57.85 -57.28
CA VAL A 81 38.93 -57.45 -57.23
C VAL A 81 38.30 -57.81 -55.90
N PHE A 82 38.57 -59.03 -55.40
CA PHE A 82 38.10 -59.47 -54.09
C PHE A 82 38.66 -58.59 -52.96
N TRP A 83 39.97 -58.31 -52.99
CA TRP A 83 40.64 -57.47 -52.01
C TRP A 83 40.11 -56.02 -52.02
N VAL A 84 39.96 -55.38 -53.20
CA VAL A 84 39.36 -54.04 -53.33
C VAL A 84 37.88 -54.04 -52.90
N SER A 85 37.15 -55.11 -53.21
CA SER A 85 35.76 -55.28 -52.78
C SER A 85 35.63 -55.31 -51.25
N LEU A 86 36.53 -56.01 -50.57
CA LEU A 86 36.57 -56.13 -49.11
C LEU A 86 37.15 -54.90 -48.40
N SER A 87 38.21 -54.30 -48.95
CA SER A 87 38.93 -53.19 -48.32
C SER A 87 38.32 -51.81 -48.61
N VAL A 88 37.64 -51.64 -49.74
CA VAL A 88 37.13 -50.33 -50.19
C VAL A 88 35.64 -50.36 -50.48
N THR A 89 35.18 -51.25 -51.36
CA THR A 89 33.78 -51.23 -51.84
C THR A 89 32.78 -51.53 -50.72
N ARG A 90 33.06 -52.52 -49.86
CA ARG A 90 32.18 -52.88 -48.75
C ARG A 90 32.11 -51.79 -47.67
N PRO A 91 33.23 -51.28 -47.11
CA PRO A 91 33.20 -50.17 -46.16
C PRO A 91 32.57 -48.88 -46.72
N LEU A 92 32.76 -48.57 -48.00
CA LEU A 92 32.07 -47.43 -48.63
C LEU A 92 30.55 -47.64 -48.75
N ARG A 93 30.10 -48.87 -49.04
CA ARG A 93 28.66 -49.20 -49.01
C ARG A 93 28.08 -49.08 -47.61
N GLU A 94 28.81 -49.51 -46.59
CA GLU A 94 28.40 -49.37 -45.18
C GLU A 94 28.34 -47.89 -44.76
N THR A 95 29.30 -47.08 -45.20
CA THR A 95 29.29 -45.61 -45.00
C THR A 95 28.10 -44.95 -45.70
N LEU A 96 27.78 -45.34 -46.94
CA LEU A 96 26.58 -44.86 -47.65
C LEU A 96 25.29 -45.29 -46.95
N ALA A 97 25.22 -46.53 -46.47
CA ALA A 97 24.06 -47.02 -45.71
C ALA A 97 23.88 -46.24 -44.40
N PHE A 98 24.99 -45.91 -43.72
CA PHE A 98 24.97 -45.04 -42.55
C PHE A 98 24.47 -43.63 -42.88
N LEU A 99 24.97 -43.00 -43.96
CA LEU A 99 24.49 -41.67 -44.38
C LEU A 99 22.99 -41.69 -44.68
N ASN A 100 22.45 -42.76 -45.26
CA ASN A 100 21.01 -42.92 -45.46
C ASN A 100 20.24 -43.00 -44.12
N ARG A 101 20.78 -43.67 -43.11
CA ARG A 101 20.20 -43.67 -41.75
C ARG A 101 20.24 -42.27 -41.13
N LEU A 102 21.33 -41.53 -41.36
CA LEU A 102 21.46 -40.16 -40.90
C LEU A 102 20.45 -39.21 -41.57
N VAL A 103 20.17 -39.41 -42.87
CA VAL A 103 19.10 -38.72 -43.60
C VAL A 103 17.72 -39.03 -43.00
N SER A 104 17.50 -40.25 -42.50
CA SER A 104 16.30 -40.59 -41.72
C SER A 104 16.31 -40.07 -40.27
N ARG A 105 17.29 -39.23 -39.91
CA ARG A 105 17.45 -38.62 -38.57
C ARG A 105 17.73 -39.62 -37.46
N ASP A 106 18.28 -40.77 -37.81
CA ASP A 106 18.72 -41.79 -36.86
C ASP A 106 20.16 -41.54 -36.44
N LEU A 107 20.33 -40.91 -35.27
CA LEU A 107 21.60 -40.62 -34.61
C LEU A 107 22.05 -41.76 -33.68
N THR A 108 21.35 -42.90 -33.66
CA THR A 108 21.80 -44.13 -32.95
C THR A 108 22.71 -44.99 -33.84
N ALA A 109 22.67 -44.79 -35.15
CA ALA A 109 23.48 -45.51 -36.11
C ALA A 109 24.98 -45.31 -35.82
N ARG A 110 25.79 -46.36 -35.98
CA ARG A 110 27.25 -46.30 -35.90
C ARG A 110 27.86 -47.11 -37.03
N ILE A 111 28.98 -46.64 -37.56
CA ILE A 111 29.78 -47.37 -38.54
C ILE A 111 30.77 -48.24 -37.76
N ALA A 112 30.84 -49.53 -38.09
CA ALA A 112 31.92 -50.40 -37.61
C ALA A 112 33.22 -50.00 -38.31
N VAL A 113 34.24 -49.61 -37.54
CA VAL A 113 35.50 -49.11 -38.08
C VAL A 113 36.62 -50.10 -37.79
N ASP A 114 36.94 -50.94 -38.77
CA ASP A 114 37.99 -51.97 -38.64
C ASP A 114 39.33 -51.57 -39.29
N GLY A 115 39.37 -50.48 -40.07
CA GLY A 115 40.54 -50.01 -40.83
C GLY A 115 41.18 -48.73 -40.28
N ARG A 116 42.50 -48.57 -40.47
CA ARG A 116 43.26 -47.33 -40.16
C ARG A 116 43.57 -46.46 -41.39
N ASP A 117 42.98 -46.83 -42.52
CA ASP A 117 43.10 -46.11 -43.77
C ASP A 117 42.12 -44.93 -43.82
N GLU A 118 42.02 -44.30 -44.98
CA GLU A 118 41.20 -43.10 -45.21
C GLU A 118 39.72 -43.40 -45.05
N VAL A 119 39.29 -44.62 -45.40
CA VAL A 119 37.89 -45.04 -45.23
C VAL A 119 37.58 -45.24 -43.75
N GLY A 120 38.52 -45.79 -42.99
CA GLY A 120 38.42 -45.86 -41.53
C GLY A 120 38.39 -44.48 -40.85
N GLN A 121 39.21 -43.52 -41.32
CA GLN A 121 39.19 -42.14 -40.82
C GLN A 121 37.85 -41.44 -41.08
N ILE A 122 37.25 -41.65 -42.27
CA ILE A 122 35.88 -41.18 -42.58
C ILE A 122 34.88 -41.79 -41.59
N GLY A 123 34.96 -43.10 -41.33
CA GLY A 123 34.11 -43.79 -40.36
C GLY A 123 34.20 -43.21 -38.95
N HIS A 124 35.42 -43.00 -38.44
CA HIS A 124 35.65 -42.36 -37.13
C HIS A 124 35.11 -40.93 -37.08
N GLY A 125 35.37 -40.12 -38.11
CA GLY A 125 34.87 -38.75 -38.19
C GLY A 125 33.35 -38.66 -38.24
N LEU A 126 32.69 -39.57 -38.96
CA LEU A 126 31.23 -39.66 -39.02
C LEU A 126 30.61 -40.10 -37.69
N ASN A 127 31.20 -41.08 -37.00
CA ASN A 127 30.74 -41.46 -35.66
C ASN A 127 30.88 -40.28 -34.67
N ALA A 128 32.02 -39.58 -34.66
CA ALA A 128 32.22 -38.41 -33.82
C ALA A 128 31.24 -37.27 -34.13
N MET A 129 30.94 -37.05 -35.41
CA MET A 129 29.91 -36.09 -35.84
C MET A 129 28.53 -36.47 -35.27
N VAL A 130 28.16 -37.76 -35.32
CA VAL A 130 26.90 -38.23 -34.74
C VAL A 130 26.86 -38.08 -33.24
N ASP A 131 27.95 -38.35 -32.53
CA ASP A 131 28.03 -38.16 -31.09
C ASP A 131 27.79 -36.68 -30.71
N ILE A 132 28.45 -35.74 -31.41
CA ILE A 132 28.27 -34.29 -31.20
C ILE A 132 26.83 -33.86 -31.54
N MET A 133 26.25 -34.37 -32.63
CA MET A 133 24.86 -34.07 -32.99
C MET A 133 23.87 -34.64 -31.97
N ALA A 134 24.08 -35.87 -31.50
CA ALA A 134 23.27 -36.51 -30.47
C ALA A 134 23.30 -35.72 -29.16
N GLU A 135 24.49 -35.29 -28.71
CA GLU A 135 24.67 -34.46 -27.53
C GLU A 135 23.98 -33.09 -27.67
N ALA A 136 24.13 -32.44 -28.83
CA ALA A 136 23.47 -31.17 -29.12
C ALA A 136 21.93 -31.30 -29.11
N ILE A 137 21.39 -32.36 -29.71
CA ILE A 137 19.94 -32.64 -29.72
C ILE A 137 19.43 -32.95 -28.32
N GLY A 138 20.16 -33.76 -27.53
CA GLY A 138 19.84 -34.04 -26.13
C GLY A 138 19.83 -32.78 -25.25
N SER A 139 20.81 -31.90 -25.46
CA SER A 139 20.89 -30.59 -24.78
C SER A 139 19.73 -29.68 -25.18
N MET A 140 19.37 -29.63 -26.46
CA MET A 140 18.20 -28.88 -26.94
C MET A 140 16.87 -29.42 -26.37
N ASN A 141 16.72 -30.74 -26.26
CA ASN A 141 15.53 -31.35 -25.64
C ASN A 141 15.40 -30.94 -24.17
N SER A 142 16.51 -31.00 -23.44
CA SER A 142 16.58 -30.64 -22.02
C SER A 142 16.29 -29.16 -21.82
N GLY A 143 16.90 -28.29 -22.64
CA GLY A 143 16.64 -26.85 -22.63
C GLY A 143 15.20 -26.50 -22.99
N ALA A 144 14.60 -27.19 -23.98
CA ALA A 144 13.19 -27.01 -24.32
C ALA A 144 12.28 -27.40 -23.14
N ALA A 145 12.55 -28.53 -22.48
CA ALA A 145 11.78 -28.95 -21.30
C ALA A 145 11.91 -27.97 -20.12
N GLU A 146 13.09 -27.40 -19.90
CA GLU A 146 13.30 -26.35 -18.89
C GLU A 146 12.58 -25.05 -19.24
N LEU A 147 12.58 -24.66 -20.52
CA LEU A 147 11.84 -23.49 -21.01
C LEU A 147 10.33 -23.65 -20.78
N GLY A 148 9.77 -24.85 -21.06
CA GLY A 148 8.37 -25.15 -20.82
C GLY A 148 7.97 -25.06 -19.35
N ARG A 149 8.80 -25.63 -18.45
CA ARG A 149 8.59 -25.52 -16.99
C ARG A 149 8.68 -24.07 -16.50
N SER A 150 9.61 -23.28 -17.05
CA SER A 150 9.75 -21.87 -16.70
C SER A 150 8.54 -21.05 -17.15
N ALA A 151 8.02 -21.32 -18.35
CA ALA A 151 6.80 -20.71 -18.86
C ALA A 151 5.56 -21.06 -18.00
N GLU A 152 5.43 -22.30 -17.53
CA GLU A 152 4.37 -22.68 -16.58
C GLU A 152 4.47 -21.91 -15.26
N ARG A 153 5.67 -21.79 -14.67
CA ARG A 153 5.87 -20.99 -13.46
C ARG A 153 5.53 -19.51 -13.66
N LEU A 154 5.95 -18.93 -14.79
CA LEU A 154 5.61 -17.54 -15.12
C LEU A 154 4.09 -17.33 -15.23
N THR A 155 3.37 -18.30 -15.82
CA THR A 155 1.91 -18.26 -15.90
C THR A 155 1.28 -18.26 -14.50
N GLN A 156 1.73 -19.16 -13.62
CA GLN A 156 1.23 -19.24 -12.25
C GLN A 156 1.50 -17.94 -11.46
N VAL A 157 2.71 -17.40 -11.54
CA VAL A 157 3.09 -16.15 -10.87
C VAL A 157 2.27 -14.98 -11.42
N SER A 158 2.05 -14.91 -12.74
CA SER A 158 1.18 -13.91 -13.36
C SER A 158 -0.27 -14.00 -12.90
N GLU A 159 -0.83 -15.20 -12.72
CA GLU A 159 -2.19 -15.37 -12.18
C GLU A 159 -2.29 -14.89 -10.73
N GLU A 160 -1.30 -15.23 -9.91
CA GLU A 160 -1.26 -14.77 -8.52
C GLU A 160 -1.09 -13.26 -8.41
N LEU A 161 -0.22 -12.67 -9.24
CA LEU A 161 0.03 -11.23 -9.26
C LEU A 161 -1.21 -10.44 -9.72
N ASP A 162 -1.93 -10.95 -10.72
CA ASP A 162 -3.21 -10.39 -11.18
C ASP A 162 -4.28 -10.47 -10.08
N ALA A 163 -4.39 -11.59 -9.36
CA ALA A 163 -5.29 -11.73 -8.24
C ALA A 163 -4.95 -10.78 -7.07
N ASN A 164 -3.66 -10.61 -6.77
CA ASN A 164 -3.17 -9.67 -5.76
C ASN A 164 -3.47 -8.21 -6.16
N ALA A 165 -3.23 -7.86 -7.42
CA ALA A 165 -3.54 -6.55 -7.97
C ALA A 165 -5.04 -6.22 -7.89
N ASN A 166 -5.90 -7.15 -8.30
CA ASN A 166 -7.36 -6.96 -8.20
C ASN A 166 -7.84 -6.80 -6.75
N ARG A 167 -7.24 -7.54 -5.79
CA ARG A 167 -7.50 -7.35 -4.36
C ARG A 167 -7.03 -5.99 -3.87
N ALA A 168 -5.84 -5.55 -4.24
CA ALA A 168 -5.31 -4.24 -3.86
C ALA A 168 -6.18 -3.11 -4.40
N SER A 169 -6.62 -3.19 -5.66
CA SER A 169 -7.54 -2.21 -6.28
C SER A 169 -8.90 -2.17 -5.57
N SER A 170 -9.47 -3.33 -5.24
CA SER A 170 -10.74 -3.40 -4.50
C SER A 170 -10.63 -2.79 -3.10
N GLN A 171 -9.53 -3.10 -2.39
CA GLN A 171 -9.24 -2.54 -1.07
C GLN A 171 -9.01 -1.03 -1.15
N ALA A 172 -8.33 -0.56 -2.20
CA ALA A 172 -8.13 0.86 -2.46
C ALA A 172 -9.47 1.59 -2.65
N GLY A 173 -10.41 1.01 -3.40
CA GLY A 173 -11.76 1.55 -3.52
C GLY A 173 -12.51 1.62 -2.19
N ALA A 174 -12.40 0.60 -1.34
CA ALA A 174 -13.03 0.60 -0.01
C ALA A 174 -12.44 1.67 0.91
N VAL A 175 -11.11 1.86 0.90
CA VAL A 175 -10.42 2.89 1.68
C VAL A 175 -10.76 4.29 1.16
N SER A 176 -10.88 4.49 -0.15
CA SER A 176 -11.33 5.76 -0.74
C SER A 176 -12.73 6.13 -0.25
N ALA A 177 -13.68 5.19 -0.29
CA ALA A 177 -15.03 5.43 0.20
C ALA A 177 -15.06 5.74 1.70
N ALA A 178 -14.20 5.09 2.50
CA ALA A 178 -14.07 5.39 3.92
C ALA A 178 -13.48 6.80 4.15
N ALA A 179 -12.50 7.22 3.36
CA ALA A 179 -11.92 8.57 3.42
C ALA A 179 -12.96 9.65 3.09
N ASP A 180 -13.77 9.44 2.05
CA ASP A 180 -14.89 10.33 1.68
C ASP A 180 -15.92 10.44 2.82
N GLN A 181 -16.27 9.31 3.44
CA GLN A 181 -17.18 9.29 4.58
C GLN A 181 -16.60 10.06 5.78
N VAL A 182 -15.31 9.88 6.08
CA VAL A 182 -14.63 10.66 7.13
C VAL A 182 -14.64 12.14 6.79
N SER A 183 -14.38 12.53 5.54
CA SER A 183 -14.45 13.93 5.11
C SER A 183 -15.84 14.53 5.35
N GLY A 184 -16.91 13.80 5.03
CA GLY A 184 -18.29 14.24 5.33
C GLY A 184 -18.57 14.38 6.83
N ASN A 185 -18.06 13.45 7.65
CA ASN A 185 -18.17 13.55 9.11
C ASN A 185 -17.40 14.75 9.66
N VAL A 186 -16.19 15.01 9.16
CA VAL A 186 -15.37 16.17 9.53
C VAL A 186 -16.10 17.48 9.18
N GLN A 187 -16.75 17.57 8.02
CA GLN A 187 -17.58 18.72 7.64
C GLN A 187 -18.73 18.96 8.64
N THR A 188 -19.36 17.86 9.11
CA THR A 188 -20.44 17.93 10.09
C THR A 188 -19.93 18.43 11.44
N VAL A 189 -18.78 17.93 11.89
CA VAL A 189 -18.14 18.39 13.13
C VAL A 189 -17.68 19.85 13.01
N ALA A 190 -17.19 20.28 11.85
CA ALA A 190 -16.85 21.67 11.58
C ALA A 190 -18.06 22.59 11.79
N GLY A 191 -19.22 22.22 11.25
CA GLY A 191 -20.47 22.94 11.49
C GLY A 191 -20.84 23.00 12.98
N GLY A 192 -20.64 21.91 13.73
CA GLY A 192 -20.84 21.90 15.18
C GLY A 192 -19.87 22.79 15.96
N VAL A 193 -18.62 22.93 15.49
CA VAL A 193 -17.64 23.87 16.07
C VAL A 193 -18.05 25.32 15.82
N GLU A 194 -18.55 25.65 14.62
CA GLU A 194 -19.08 26.98 14.31
C GLU A 194 -20.30 27.32 15.17
N GLU A 195 -21.25 26.39 15.31
CA GLU A 195 -22.43 26.55 16.15
C GLU A 195 -22.03 26.74 17.62
N MET A 196 -21.10 25.93 18.13
CA MET A 196 -20.60 26.05 19.50
C MET A 196 -19.89 27.38 19.74
N THR A 197 -19.12 27.87 18.77
CA THR A 197 -18.50 29.21 18.84
C THR A 197 -19.56 30.30 18.97
N SER A 198 -20.65 30.20 18.21
CA SER A 198 -21.78 31.13 18.31
C SER A 198 -22.47 31.03 19.68
N SER A 199 -22.75 29.83 20.18
CA SER A 199 -23.36 29.63 21.49
C SER A 199 -22.49 30.16 22.63
N ILE A 200 -21.17 29.95 22.58
CA ILE A 200 -20.23 30.47 23.57
C ILE A 200 -20.24 32.00 23.58
N ALA A 201 -20.26 32.65 22.41
CA ALA A 201 -20.40 34.11 22.30
C ALA A 201 -21.71 34.62 22.92
N GLU A 202 -22.82 33.92 22.72
CA GLU A 202 -24.11 34.28 23.31
C GLU A 202 -24.14 34.10 24.84
N ILE A 203 -23.54 33.02 25.35
CA ILE A 203 -23.37 32.78 26.79
C ILE A 203 -22.50 33.89 27.40
N SER A 204 -21.38 34.24 26.76
CA SER A 204 -20.50 35.34 27.19
C SER A 204 -21.27 36.65 27.34
N LYS A 205 -22.05 37.01 26.32
CA LYS A 205 -22.89 38.21 26.34
C LYS A 205 -23.94 38.16 27.45
N SER A 206 -24.58 37.00 27.64
CA SER A 206 -25.61 36.81 28.67
C SER A 206 -25.03 36.91 30.09
N ALA A 207 -23.83 36.34 30.31
CA ALA A 207 -23.14 36.42 31.59
C ALA A 207 -22.71 37.86 31.91
N SER A 208 -22.18 38.58 30.93
CA SER A 208 -21.83 40.00 31.08
C SER A 208 -23.05 40.87 31.38
N GLU A 209 -24.19 40.60 30.74
CA GLU A 209 -25.44 41.32 31.01
C GLU A 209 -25.96 41.01 32.42
N ALA A 210 -25.93 39.75 32.84
CA ALA A 210 -26.31 39.34 34.19
C ALA A 210 -25.44 40.01 35.26
N ALA A 211 -24.12 40.11 35.04
CA ALA A 211 -23.21 40.82 35.94
C ALA A 211 -23.56 42.32 36.04
N ARG A 212 -23.91 42.95 34.92
CA ARG A 212 -24.35 44.36 34.89
C ARG A 212 -25.66 44.57 35.66
N VAL A 213 -26.63 43.66 35.49
CA VAL A 213 -27.91 43.70 36.23
C VAL A 213 -27.67 43.49 37.73
N ALA A 214 -26.79 42.56 38.11
CA ALA A 214 -26.43 42.34 39.51
C ALA A 214 -25.80 43.61 40.13
N ALA A 215 -24.86 44.27 39.45
CA ALA A 215 -24.26 45.52 39.92
C ALA A 215 -25.32 46.62 40.16
N SER A 216 -26.24 46.80 39.20
CA SER A 216 -27.39 47.74 39.36
C SER A 216 -28.31 47.35 40.53
N GLY A 217 -28.48 46.05 40.77
CA GLY A 217 -29.21 45.52 41.93
C GLY A 217 -28.56 45.91 43.27
N VAL A 218 -27.22 45.84 43.37
CA VAL A 218 -26.48 46.27 44.57
C VAL A 218 -26.67 47.77 44.83
N ASP A 219 -26.59 48.60 43.79
CA ASP A 219 -26.80 50.05 43.91
C ASP A 219 -28.23 50.36 44.40
N THR A 220 -29.22 49.66 43.85
CA THR A 220 -30.63 49.80 44.24
C THR A 220 -30.87 49.36 45.69
N ALA A 221 -30.31 48.22 46.10
CA ALA A 221 -30.40 47.74 47.48
C ALA A 221 -29.74 48.72 48.46
N THR A 222 -28.57 49.27 48.10
CA THR A 222 -27.85 50.27 48.90
C THR A 222 -28.66 51.55 49.10
N SER A 223 -29.24 52.09 48.02
CA SER A 223 -30.10 53.29 48.07
C SER A 223 -31.38 53.06 48.90
N THR A 224 -31.99 51.88 48.75
CA THR A 224 -33.17 51.47 49.51
C THR A 224 -32.82 51.38 51.01
N ASN A 225 -31.72 50.73 51.36
CA ASN A 225 -31.24 50.62 52.73
C ASN A 225 -31.01 52.00 53.37
N ALA A 226 -30.39 52.94 52.63
CA ALA A 226 -30.20 54.31 53.09
C ALA A 226 -31.54 55.05 53.35
N THR A 227 -32.57 54.77 52.55
CA THR A 227 -33.90 55.37 52.73
C THR A 227 -34.63 54.79 53.94
N VAL A 228 -34.61 53.47 54.12
CA VAL A 228 -35.21 52.82 55.30
C VAL A 228 -34.49 53.24 56.58
N ARG A 229 -33.16 53.40 56.55
CA ARG A 229 -32.39 53.91 57.70
C ARG A 229 -32.79 55.33 58.09
N ARG A 230 -33.00 56.23 57.12
CA ARG A 230 -33.53 57.58 57.36
C ARG A 230 -34.95 57.56 57.91
N LEU A 231 -35.78 56.60 57.51
CA LEU A 231 -37.12 56.41 58.09
C LEU A 231 -37.00 56.02 59.57
N GLY A 232 -36.10 55.11 59.93
CA GLY A 232 -35.81 54.75 61.32
C GLY A 232 -35.34 55.95 62.16
N GLU A 233 -34.42 56.76 61.62
CA GLU A 233 -33.97 58.01 62.25
C GLU A 233 -35.13 59.01 62.45
N SER A 234 -36.00 59.17 61.45
CA SER A 234 -37.17 60.05 61.52
C SER A 234 -38.19 59.56 62.55
N SER A 235 -38.42 58.26 62.63
CA SER A 235 -39.30 57.65 63.64
C SER A 235 -38.77 57.85 65.06
N ASN A 236 -37.44 57.79 65.27
CA ASN A 236 -36.83 58.13 66.56
C ASN A 236 -37.09 59.59 66.95
N ALA A 237 -36.93 60.53 66.01
CA ALA A 237 -37.23 61.93 66.26
C ALA A 237 -38.71 62.16 66.61
N ILE A 238 -39.64 61.46 65.94
CA ILE A 238 -41.06 61.51 66.28
C ILE A 238 -41.30 60.93 67.68
N GLN A 239 -40.65 59.84 68.06
CA GLN A 239 -40.79 59.25 69.40
C GLN A 239 -40.39 60.23 70.51
N ASP A 240 -39.33 61.02 70.29
CA ASP A 240 -38.91 62.05 71.25
C ASP A 240 -39.95 63.18 71.36
N VAL A 241 -40.55 63.60 70.24
CA VAL A 241 -41.66 64.58 70.23
C VAL A 241 -42.88 64.03 70.97
N VAL A 242 -43.27 62.78 70.71
CA VAL A 242 -44.40 62.12 71.37
C VAL A 242 -44.18 62.05 72.88
N ARG A 243 -42.98 61.67 73.34
CA ARG A 243 -42.63 61.69 74.78
C ARG A 243 -42.79 63.09 75.39
N SER A 244 -42.39 64.13 74.68
CA SER A 244 -42.58 65.51 75.14
C SER A 244 -44.05 65.90 75.24
N ILE A 245 -44.89 65.47 74.30
CA ILE A 245 -46.34 65.74 74.32
C ILE A 245 -47.01 64.98 75.47
N THR A 246 -46.65 63.72 75.71
CA THR A 246 -47.16 62.95 76.85
C THR A 246 -46.81 63.63 78.17
N ALA A 247 -45.57 64.12 78.34
CA ALA A 247 -45.17 64.87 79.54
C ALA A 247 -45.97 66.17 79.71
N ILE A 248 -46.25 66.90 78.62
CA ILE A 248 -47.10 68.11 78.64
C ILE A 248 -48.54 67.75 79.01
N ALA A 249 -49.09 66.65 78.48
CA ALA A 249 -50.43 66.20 78.80
C ALA A 249 -50.56 65.81 80.28
N GLU A 250 -49.61 65.06 80.82
CA GLU A 250 -49.53 64.74 82.26
C GLU A 250 -49.43 65.99 83.14
N GLN A 251 -48.57 66.95 82.76
CA GLN A 251 -48.45 68.23 83.46
C GLN A 251 -49.74 69.05 83.41
N THR A 252 -50.42 69.05 82.25
CA THR A 252 -51.71 69.74 82.06
C THR A 252 -52.81 69.09 82.90
N ASN A 253 -52.83 67.76 82.98
CA ASN A 253 -53.75 67.00 83.83
C ASN A 253 -53.53 67.34 85.32
N LEU A 254 -52.27 67.43 85.77
CA LEU A 254 -51.94 67.85 87.14
C LEU A 254 -52.34 69.30 87.43
N LEU A 255 -52.11 70.22 86.49
CA LEU A 255 -52.54 71.63 86.60
C LEU A 255 -54.06 71.75 86.67
N ALA A 256 -54.77 71.02 85.80
CA ALA A 256 -56.23 70.98 85.76
C ALA A 256 -56.80 70.39 87.06
N LEU A 257 -56.21 69.31 87.58
CA LEU A 257 -56.58 68.73 88.86
C LEU A 257 -56.41 69.73 90.02
N ASN A 258 -55.28 70.44 90.08
CA ASN A 258 -55.06 71.49 91.07
C ASN A 258 -56.09 72.61 90.95
N ALA A 259 -56.45 73.01 89.72
CA ALA A 259 -57.49 74.01 89.47
C ALA A 259 -58.88 73.52 89.88
N THR A 260 -59.22 72.25 89.64
CA THR A 260 -60.48 71.64 90.12
C THR A 260 -60.55 71.64 91.66
N ILE A 261 -59.44 71.34 92.34
CA ILE A 261 -59.37 71.38 93.81
C ILE A 261 -59.60 72.80 94.33
N GLU A 262 -58.92 73.80 93.76
CA GLU A 262 -59.05 75.18 94.22
C GLU A 262 -60.43 75.78 93.87
N ALA A 263 -61.01 75.39 92.73
CA ALA A 263 -62.38 75.74 92.36
C ALA A 263 -63.42 75.14 93.33
N ALA A 264 -63.22 73.89 93.78
CA ALA A 264 -64.06 73.28 94.82
C ALA A 264 -63.92 74.00 96.17
N ARG A 265 -62.73 74.51 96.48
CA ARG A 265 -62.43 75.29 97.69
C ARG A 265 -63.13 76.65 97.71
N ALA A 266 -63.35 77.26 96.55
CA ALA A 266 -64.07 78.53 96.39
C ALA A 266 -65.61 78.40 96.50
N GLY A 267 -66.15 77.18 96.66
CA GLY A 267 -67.59 76.94 96.86
C GLY A 267 -68.46 77.34 95.66
N GLU A 268 -69.61 77.98 95.89
CA GLU A 268 -70.55 78.37 94.81
C GLU A 268 -69.94 79.33 93.77
N ALA A 269 -68.98 80.19 94.17
CA ALA A 269 -68.32 81.12 93.26
C ALA A 269 -67.35 80.42 92.27
N GLY A 270 -66.92 79.20 92.58
CA GLY A 270 -65.96 78.42 91.79
C GLY A 270 -66.59 77.43 90.81
N LYS A 271 -67.92 77.23 90.81
CA LYS A 271 -68.60 76.21 89.99
C LYS A 271 -68.26 76.28 88.50
N GLY A 272 -68.25 77.48 87.91
CA GLY A 272 -67.91 77.66 86.49
C GLY A 272 -66.45 77.29 86.18
N PHE A 273 -65.53 77.64 87.09
CA PHE A 273 -64.11 77.25 86.99
C PHE A 273 -63.91 75.75 87.17
N ALA A 274 -64.66 75.10 88.06
CA ALA A 274 -64.59 73.66 88.28
C ALA A 274 -64.98 72.85 87.03
N VAL A 275 -66.00 73.29 86.29
CA VAL A 275 -66.42 72.66 85.03
C VAL A 275 -65.32 72.79 83.97
N VAL A 276 -64.76 73.99 83.78
CA VAL A 276 -63.67 74.20 82.81
C VAL A 276 -62.43 73.40 83.19
N ALA A 277 -62.07 73.34 84.48
CA ALA A 277 -60.94 72.54 84.95
C ALA A 277 -61.18 71.04 84.73
N GLY A 278 -62.40 70.55 84.92
CA GLY A 278 -62.78 69.17 84.58
C GLY A 278 -62.66 68.87 83.09
N GLU A 279 -63.15 69.77 82.22
CA GLU A 279 -63.04 69.61 80.76
C GLU A 279 -61.57 69.59 80.30
N VAL A 280 -60.72 70.48 80.86
CA VAL A 280 -59.27 70.50 80.56
C VAL A 280 -58.59 69.22 81.05
N LYS A 281 -59.00 68.69 82.20
CA LYS A 281 -58.50 67.43 82.73
C LYS A 281 -58.83 66.26 81.80
N ASP A 282 -60.08 66.17 81.35
CA ASP A 282 -60.54 65.12 80.43
C ASP A 282 -59.84 65.24 79.07
N LEU A 283 -59.65 66.46 78.55
CA LEU A 283 -58.87 66.73 77.34
C LEU A 283 -57.41 66.28 77.48
N ALA A 284 -56.80 66.54 78.64
CA ALA A 284 -55.43 66.15 78.92
C ALA A 284 -55.28 64.62 79.00
N GLN A 285 -56.25 63.91 79.59
CA GLN A 285 -56.29 62.44 79.58
C GLN A 285 -56.44 61.89 78.16
N GLN A 286 -57.36 62.43 77.36
CA GLN A 286 -57.51 62.04 75.95
C GLN A 286 -56.23 62.27 75.14
N ALA A 287 -55.52 63.39 75.39
CA ALA A 287 -54.24 63.66 74.76
C ALA A 287 -53.17 62.63 75.16
N ALA A 288 -53.09 62.26 76.44
CA ALA A 288 -52.19 61.22 76.91
C ALA A 288 -52.47 59.87 76.23
N ASP A 289 -53.73 59.42 76.24
CA ASP A 289 -54.15 58.15 75.61
C ASP A 289 -53.88 58.16 74.09
N ALA A 290 -54.09 59.30 73.42
CA ALA A 290 -53.76 59.46 72.00
C ALA A 290 -52.25 59.39 71.76
N THR A 291 -51.43 60.03 72.59
CA THR A 291 -49.96 59.94 72.48
C THR A 291 -49.42 58.55 72.74
N GLU A 292 -50.01 57.79 73.66
CA GLU A 292 -49.64 56.39 73.90
C GLU A 292 -49.91 55.53 72.65
N ASN A 293 -51.07 55.69 72.03
CA ASN A 293 -51.39 55.02 70.76
C ASN A 293 -50.42 55.40 69.63
N ILE A 294 -50.01 56.67 69.53
CA ILE A 294 -49.00 57.10 68.56
C ILE A 294 -47.64 56.46 68.88
N SER A 295 -47.22 56.44 70.14
CA SER A 295 -45.97 55.80 70.58
C SER A 295 -45.93 54.31 70.20
N ASN A 296 -47.02 53.58 70.40
CA ASN A 296 -47.13 52.17 70.01
C ASN A 296 -47.00 51.99 68.49
N ARG A 297 -47.61 52.88 67.69
CA ARG A 297 -47.47 52.88 66.22
C ARG A 297 -46.05 53.19 65.76
N ILE A 298 -45.37 54.15 66.40
CA ILE A 298 -43.97 54.48 66.07
C ILE A 298 -43.03 53.32 66.40
N THR A 299 -43.26 52.65 67.53
CA THR A 299 -42.50 51.44 67.90
C THR A 299 -42.69 50.32 66.86
N ALA A 300 -43.90 50.11 66.37
CA ALA A 300 -44.16 49.15 65.30
C ALA A 300 -43.43 49.55 63.99
N ILE A 301 -43.49 50.81 63.58
CA ILE A 301 -42.77 51.32 62.40
C ILE A 301 -41.26 51.12 62.53
N GLN A 302 -40.68 51.33 63.71
CA GLN A 302 -39.26 51.10 63.97
C GLN A 302 -38.89 49.62 63.84
N ALA A 303 -39.70 48.72 64.41
CA ALA A 303 -39.50 47.28 64.28
C ALA A 303 -39.57 46.83 62.81
N GLU A 304 -40.62 47.23 62.08
CA GLU A 304 -40.77 46.93 60.65
C GLU A 304 -39.63 47.50 59.80
N SER A 305 -39.13 48.69 60.14
CA SER A 305 -37.98 49.29 59.46
C SER A 305 -36.70 48.49 59.69
N GLN A 306 -36.48 47.97 60.91
CA GLN A 306 -35.32 47.15 61.23
C GLN A 306 -35.36 45.77 60.54
N ASP A 307 -36.55 45.19 60.43
CA ASP A 307 -36.79 43.97 59.67
C ASP A 307 -36.50 44.19 58.18
N ALA A 308 -36.97 45.32 57.63
CA ALA A 308 -36.68 45.70 56.24
C ALA A 308 -35.18 45.90 55.98
N VAL A 309 -34.43 46.55 56.88
CA VAL A 309 -32.96 46.67 56.76
C VAL A 309 -32.29 45.29 56.71
N SER A 310 -32.72 44.38 57.58
CA SER A 310 -32.17 43.01 57.62
C SER A 310 -32.45 42.24 56.34
N ALA A 311 -33.69 42.35 55.81
CA ALA A 311 -34.07 41.74 54.53
C ALA A 311 -33.29 42.31 53.35
N ILE A 312 -33.08 43.64 53.30
CA ILE A 312 -32.26 44.29 52.26
C ILE A 312 -30.80 43.83 52.35
N GLY A 313 -30.27 43.61 53.56
CA GLY A 313 -28.93 43.04 53.76
C GLY A 313 -28.77 41.66 53.13
N GLN A 314 -29.74 40.76 53.38
CA GLN A 314 -29.75 39.42 52.78
C GLN A 314 -29.87 39.46 51.24
N ILE A 315 -30.72 40.33 50.71
CA ILE A 315 -30.84 40.54 49.25
C ILE A 315 -29.50 41.00 48.67
N SER A 316 -28.79 41.92 49.35
CA SER A 316 -27.49 42.41 48.88
C SER A 316 -26.45 41.29 48.83
N GLU A 317 -26.45 40.39 49.81
CA GLU A 317 -25.54 39.23 49.84
C GLU A 317 -25.83 38.25 48.70
N ILE A 318 -27.11 37.95 48.44
CA ILE A 318 -27.53 37.10 47.31
C ILE A 318 -27.09 37.71 45.97
N ILE A 319 -27.26 39.02 45.78
CA ILE A 319 -26.84 39.70 44.55
C ILE A 319 -25.31 39.66 44.39
N ALA A 320 -24.55 39.81 45.48
CA ALA A 320 -23.10 39.68 45.45
C ALA A 320 -22.65 38.26 45.03
N GLN A 321 -23.31 37.22 45.56
CA GLN A 321 -23.06 35.83 45.14
C GLN A 321 -23.38 35.62 43.65
N VAL A 322 -24.47 36.21 43.14
CA VAL A 322 -24.78 36.17 41.70
C VAL A 322 -23.64 36.80 40.87
N SER A 323 -23.10 37.94 41.29
CA SER A 323 -21.97 38.60 40.60
C SER A 323 -20.70 37.75 40.58
N GLU A 324 -20.40 37.04 41.67
CA GLU A 324 -19.27 36.11 41.77
C GLU A 324 -19.44 34.90 40.83
N LEU A 325 -20.64 34.33 40.80
CA LEU A 325 -20.98 33.24 39.88
C LEU A 325 -20.84 33.67 38.42
N GLN A 326 -21.24 34.90 38.06
CA GLN A 326 -21.04 35.41 36.70
C GLN A 326 -19.55 35.56 36.33
N THR A 327 -18.69 35.93 37.28
CA THR A 327 -17.24 35.99 37.06
C THR A 327 -16.67 34.59 36.79
N THR A 328 -17.16 33.57 37.51
CA THR A 328 -16.77 32.18 37.28
C THR A 328 -17.24 31.67 35.91
N ILE A 329 -18.47 32.02 35.51
CA ILE A 329 -19.00 31.68 34.17
C ILE A 329 -18.15 32.34 33.08
N ALA A 330 -17.76 33.60 33.24
CA ALA A 330 -16.91 34.30 32.27
C ALA A 330 -15.56 33.59 32.08
N ALA A 331 -14.91 33.16 33.17
CA ALA A 331 -13.66 32.40 33.09
C ALA A 331 -13.86 31.04 32.38
N ALA A 332 -14.94 30.32 32.68
CA ALA A 332 -15.26 29.06 32.01
C ALA A 332 -15.54 29.25 30.50
N VAL A 333 -16.16 30.36 30.12
CA VAL A 333 -16.41 30.73 28.72
C VAL A 333 -15.12 31.04 27.96
N GLU A 334 -14.14 31.70 28.59
CA GLU A 334 -12.81 31.90 27.99
C GLU A 334 -12.10 30.56 27.72
N GLU A 335 -12.16 29.63 28.69
CA GLU A 335 -11.60 28.28 28.52
C GLU A 335 -12.31 27.50 27.41
N GLN A 336 -13.65 27.51 27.38
CA GLN A 336 -14.43 26.88 26.31
C GLN A 336 -14.11 27.47 24.93
N THR A 337 -13.86 28.77 24.85
CA THR A 337 -13.45 29.43 23.59
C THR A 337 -12.12 28.88 23.10
N ALA A 338 -11.13 28.73 23.98
CA ALA A 338 -9.83 28.18 23.64
C ALA A 338 -9.94 26.71 23.15
N VAL A 339 -10.66 25.86 23.88
CA VAL A 339 -10.86 24.45 23.52
C VAL A 339 -11.61 24.31 22.20
N THR A 340 -12.62 25.16 21.96
CA THR A 340 -13.36 25.18 20.69
C THR A 340 -12.48 25.61 19.52
N GLY A 341 -11.58 26.56 19.73
CA GLY A 341 -10.56 26.93 18.75
C GLY A 341 -9.61 25.77 18.41
N GLU A 342 -9.13 25.03 19.41
CA GLU A 342 -8.30 23.84 19.19
C GLU A 342 -9.05 22.71 18.48
N MET A 343 -10.33 22.50 18.80
CA MET A 343 -11.20 21.57 18.08
C MET A 343 -11.31 21.96 16.60
N GLY A 344 -11.54 23.24 16.29
CA GLY A 344 -11.57 23.74 14.92
C GLY A 344 -10.26 23.51 14.16
N ARG A 345 -9.11 23.65 14.83
CA ARG A 345 -7.80 23.34 14.24
C ARG A 345 -7.65 21.85 13.94
N SER A 346 -8.02 21.00 14.90
CA SER A 346 -7.94 19.53 14.78
C SER A 346 -8.86 18.99 13.67
N VAL A 347 -10.05 19.58 13.51
CA VAL A 347 -11.00 19.26 12.44
C VAL A 347 -10.40 19.58 11.07
N ASN A 348 -9.74 20.72 10.90
CA ASN A 348 -9.06 21.08 9.64
C ASN A 348 -7.88 20.14 9.32
N GLU A 349 -7.09 19.75 10.32
CA GLU A 349 -6.00 18.77 10.15
C GLU A 349 -6.56 17.39 9.73
N ALA A 350 -7.67 16.97 10.33
CA ALA A 350 -8.36 15.74 9.95
C ALA A 350 -8.89 15.79 8.50
N ALA A 351 -9.49 16.92 8.08
CA ALA A 351 -9.97 17.11 6.70
C ALA A 351 -8.81 16.99 5.68
N THR A 352 -7.69 17.63 5.98
CA THR A 352 -6.49 17.57 5.14
C THR A 352 -5.97 16.15 5.05
N SER A 353 -5.86 15.45 6.19
CA SER A 353 -5.40 14.06 6.25
C SER A 353 -6.31 13.11 5.46
N SER A 354 -7.63 13.29 5.55
CA SER A 354 -8.59 12.50 4.75
C SER A 354 -8.40 12.71 3.25
N THR A 355 -8.11 13.94 2.82
CA THR A 355 -7.84 14.26 1.42
C THR A 355 -6.53 13.62 0.96
N GLU A 356 -5.49 13.66 1.77
CA GLU A 356 -4.21 12.99 1.49
C GLU A 356 -4.35 11.47 1.39
N ILE A 357 -5.16 10.85 2.26
CA ILE A 357 -5.48 9.42 2.19
C ILE A 357 -6.22 9.09 0.89
N ALA A 358 -7.20 9.91 0.49
CA ALA A 358 -7.95 9.72 -0.76
C ALA A 358 -7.03 9.84 -2.00
N HIS A 359 -6.04 10.74 -1.98
CA HIS A 359 -5.05 10.84 -3.04
C HIS A 359 -4.09 9.63 -3.03
N GLY A 360 -3.52 9.30 -1.89
CA GLY A 360 -2.57 8.19 -1.78
C GLY A 360 -3.20 6.85 -2.14
N ILE A 361 -4.49 6.66 -1.90
CA ILE A 361 -5.19 5.43 -2.27
C ILE A 361 -5.53 5.36 -3.76
N ALA A 362 -5.70 6.51 -4.43
CA ALA A 362 -5.82 6.57 -5.88
C ALA A 362 -4.52 6.08 -6.55
N ASP A 363 -3.36 6.50 -6.04
CA ASP A 363 -2.06 6.04 -6.54
C ASP A 363 -1.88 4.52 -6.35
N VAL A 364 -2.34 3.97 -5.22
CA VAL A 364 -2.33 2.51 -4.98
C VAL A 364 -3.24 1.78 -5.97
N ALA A 365 -4.42 2.31 -6.27
CA ALA A 365 -5.33 1.73 -7.25
C ALA A 365 -4.71 1.74 -8.67
N GLU A 366 -4.03 2.83 -9.05
CA GLU A 366 -3.31 2.92 -10.32
C GLU A 366 -2.13 1.96 -10.40
N ALA A 367 -1.34 1.84 -9.32
CA ALA A 367 -0.24 0.89 -9.23
C ALA A 367 -0.75 -0.56 -9.35
N ALA A 368 -1.89 -0.88 -8.71
CA ALA A 368 -2.54 -2.17 -8.83
C ALA A 368 -3.01 -2.44 -10.26
N HIS A 369 -3.62 -1.46 -10.93
CA HIS A 369 -4.03 -1.59 -12.33
C HIS A 369 -2.82 -1.86 -13.25
N THR A 370 -1.72 -1.14 -13.05
CA THR A 370 -0.46 -1.33 -13.79
C THR A 370 0.13 -2.73 -13.55
N ALA A 371 0.08 -3.21 -12.31
CA ALA A 371 0.52 -4.56 -11.95
C ALA A 371 -0.31 -5.65 -12.65
N SER A 372 -1.65 -5.52 -12.68
CA SER A 372 -2.54 -6.45 -13.40
C SER A 372 -2.24 -6.48 -14.90
N SER A 373 -2.06 -5.31 -15.53
CA SER A 373 -1.67 -5.21 -16.94
C SER A 373 -0.33 -5.91 -17.22
N SER A 374 0.67 -5.68 -16.36
CA SER A 374 1.99 -6.31 -16.47
C SER A 374 1.92 -7.84 -16.27
N ALA A 375 1.04 -8.30 -15.37
CA ALA A 375 0.79 -9.71 -15.14
C ALA A 375 0.22 -10.39 -16.39
N SER A 376 -0.75 -9.73 -17.03
CA SER A 376 -1.38 -10.17 -18.29
C SER A 376 -0.36 -10.27 -19.43
N GLN A 377 0.48 -9.25 -19.60
CA GLN A 377 1.55 -9.26 -20.60
C GLN A 377 2.58 -10.38 -20.35
N THR A 378 2.96 -10.58 -19.09
CA THR A 378 3.87 -11.67 -18.70
C THR A 378 3.25 -13.04 -18.99
N ARG A 379 1.94 -13.19 -18.80
CA ARG A 379 1.19 -14.41 -19.12
C ARG A 379 1.20 -14.71 -20.62
N GLU A 380 1.03 -13.70 -21.46
CA GLU A 380 1.12 -13.82 -22.92
C GLU A 380 2.53 -14.21 -23.38
N MET A 381 3.56 -13.59 -22.79
CA MET A 381 4.96 -13.96 -23.05
C MET A 381 5.24 -15.40 -22.62
N ALA A 382 4.72 -15.83 -21.48
CA ALA A 382 4.85 -17.19 -21.00
C ALA A 382 4.16 -18.21 -21.93
N GLN A 383 2.98 -17.88 -22.49
CA GLN A 383 2.33 -18.70 -23.51
C GLN A 383 3.21 -18.83 -24.76
N THR A 384 3.79 -17.73 -25.23
CA THR A 384 4.72 -17.73 -26.38
C THR A 384 5.96 -18.61 -26.13
N LEU A 385 6.51 -18.56 -24.91
CA LEU A 385 7.63 -19.43 -24.52
C LEU A 385 7.23 -20.90 -24.47
N ARG A 386 6.02 -21.22 -23.98
CA ARG A 386 5.48 -22.59 -23.97
C ARG A 386 5.31 -23.13 -25.39
N ASP A 387 4.78 -22.32 -26.30
CA ASP A 387 4.62 -22.68 -27.71
C ASP A 387 5.98 -22.88 -28.39
N THR A 388 6.95 -22.01 -28.10
CA THR A 388 8.32 -22.12 -28.62
C THR A 388 9.01 -23.39 -28.11
N SER A 389 8.86 -23.69 -26.82
CA SER A 389 9.33 -24.94 -26.19
C SER A 389 8.71 -26.17 -26.87
N GLY A 390 7.39 -26.17 -27.08
CA GLY A 390 6.68 -27.26 -27.76
C GLY A 390 7.15 -27.45 -29.20
N ARG A 391 7.39 -26.36 -29.94
CA ARG A 391 7.97 -26.40 -31.30
C ARG A 391 9.39 -26.95 -31.30
N LEU A 392 10.26 -26.52 -30.38
CA LEU A 392 11.62 -27.04 -30.26
C LEU A 392 11.62 -28.54 -29.94
N ARG A 393 10.78 -28.96 -29.00
CA ARG A 393 10.62 -30.37 -28.64
C ARG A 393 10.14 -31.20 -29.83
N SER A 394 9.15 -30.74 -30.57
CA SER A 394 8.69 -31.41 -31.80
C SER A 394 9.78 -31.50 -32.87
N VAL A 395 10.65 -30.48 -33.00
CA VAL A 395 11.80 -30.53 -33.93
C VAL A 395 12.81 -31.59 -33.48
N VAL A 396 13.09 -31.66 -32.18
CA VAL A 396 14.04 -32.60 -31.58
C VAL A 396 13.52 -34.04 -31.61
N GLU A 397 12.23 -34.27 -31.33
CA GLU A 397 11.59 -35.60 -31.36
C GLU A 397 11.59 -36.25 -32.76
N ARG A 398 11.84 -35.47 -33.82
CA ARG A 398 12.05 -36.03 -35.18
C ARG A 398 13.40 -36.72 -35.33
N PHE A 399 14.34 -36.51 -34.41
CA PHE A 399 15.63 -37.20 -34.38
C PHE A 399 15.55 -38.37 -33.40
N THR A 400 16.03 -39.53 -33.83
CA THR A 400 16.20 -40.69 -32.96
C THR A 400 17.62 -40.62 -32.40
N VAL A 401 17.76 -40.37 -31.11
CA VAL A 401 19.05 -40.17 -30.42
C VAL A 401 19.39 -41.37 -29.55
#